data_AF-A0A9J6A415-F1
#
_entry.id   AF-A0A9J6A415-F1
#
_cell.length_a   1.000
_cell.length_b   1.000
_cell.length_c   1.000
_cell.angle_alpha   90.00
_cell.angle_beta   90.00
_cell.angle_gamma   90.00
#
_symmetry.space_group_name_H-M   'P 1'
#
loop_
_entity.id
_entity.type
_entity.pdbx_description
1 polymer ?
#
loop_
_entity_poly.entity_id
_entity_poly.type
_entity_poly.pdbx_seq_one_letter_code
_entity_poly.pdbx_strand_id
1 'polypeptide(L)'
;METLLAESVQNSLGQFMYHNAIFMCERLCAEFPTETNMQLLAGCYLHNQQAYAAYHLLKGTSMAQSRYLFALSCFQMDLLTEAETALCPPNEPTAEVPNGAAGHYLLGLIYRYTDRRNSSIQHFNQALLLDPLLWAAYEELCILECVPNPVEPS
;
A
#
# COMPACT_ATOMS: atom_id res chain seq x y z
N MET A 1 13.44 -17.86 -18.49
CA MET A 1 13.87 -18.43 -17.19
C MET A 1 13.33 -17.58 -16.05
N GLU A 2 13.53 -16.26 -16.10
CA GLU A 2 12.91 -15.27 -15.20
C GLU A 2 11.38 -15.46 -15.04
N THR A 3 10.65 -15.59 -16.15
CA THR A 3 9.18 -15.75 -16.13
C THR A 3 8.69 -17.01 -15.42
N LEU A 4 9.38 -18.15 -15.60
CA LEU A 4 9.03 -19.42 -14.95
C LEU A 4 9.27 -19.37 -13.44
N LEU A 5 10.34 -18.68 -13.01
CA LEU A 5 10.63 -18.47 -11.60
C LEU A 5 9.60 -17.53 -10.97
N ALA A 6 9.27 -16.41 -11.63
CA ALA A 6 8.23 -15.50 -11.17
C ALA A 6 6.87 -16.19 -11.02
N GLU A 7 6.48 -17.03 -11.98
CA GLU A 7 5.25 -17.83 -11.92
C GLU A 7 5.28 -18.83 -10.76
N SER A 8 6.43 -19.49 -10.52
CA SER A 8 6.60 -20.41 -9.40
C SER A 8 6.48 -19.72 -8.04
N VAL A 9 6.96 -18.48 -7.93
CA VAL A 9 6.77 -17.64 -6.74
C VAL A 9 5.30 -17.29 -6.56
N GLN A 10 4.61 -16.83 -7.61
CA GLN A 10 3.17 -16.52 -7.55
C GLN A 10 2.32 -17.74 -7.16
N ASN A 11 2.64 -18.92 -7.71
CA ASN A 11 1.99 -20.18 -7.33
C ASN A 11 2.21 -20.50 -5.85
N SER A 12 3.44 -20.29 -5.34
CA SER A 12 3.74 -20.51 -3.92
C SER A 12 3.03 -19.51 -3.01
N LEU A 13 2.88 -18.25 -3.44
CA LEU A 13 2.08 -17.24 -2.74
C LEU A 13 0.60 -17.64 -2.70
N GLY A 14 0.04 -18.11 -3.81
CA GLY A 14 -1.34 -18.60 -3.87
C GLY A 14 -1.59 -19.84 -3.01
N GLN A 15 -0.53 -20.62 -2.73
CA GLN A 15 -0.55 -21.76 -1.82
C GLN A 15 -0.17 -21.39 -0.38
N PHE A 16 -0.06 -20.10 -0.06
CA PHE A 16 0.30 -19.59 1.27
C PHE A 16 1.69 -20.05 1.78
N MET A 17 2.56 -20.54 0.90
CA MET A 17 3.92 -20.97 1.22
C MET A 17 4.90 -19.80 1.19
N TYR A 18 4.72 -18.84 2.10
CA TYR A 18 5.45 -17.56 2.08
C TYR A 18 6.97 -17.73 2.20
N HIS A 19 7.46 -18.62 3.06
CA HIS A 19 8.91 -18.87 3.19
C HIS A 19 9.53 -19.40 1.89
N ASN A 20 8.82 -20.28 1.17
CA ASN A 20 9.27 -20.80 -0.12
C ASN A 20 9.25 -19.70 -1.18
N ALA A 21 8.18 -18.90 -1.21
CA ALA A 21 8.05 -17.76 -2.11
C ALA A 21 9.17 -16.73 -1.92
N ILE A 22 9.47 -16.35 -0.67
CA ILE A 22 10.56 -15.42 -0.33
C ILE A 22 11.89 -15.97 -0.82
N PHE A 23 12.25 -17.21 -0.46
CA PHE A 23 13.53 -17.80 -0.84
C PHE A 23 13.72 -17.84 -2.36
N MET A 24 12.69 -18.26 -3.10
CA MET A 24 12.73 -18.27 -4.57
C MET A 24 12.83 -16.85 -5.15
N CYS A 25 12.12 -15.90 -4.56
CA CYS A 25 12.12 -14.52 -5.03
C CYS A 25 13.44 -13.79 -4.73
N GLU A 26 14.10 -14.05 -3.60
CA GLU A 26 15.44 -13.51 -3.31
C GLU A 26 16.45 -13.96 -4.36
N ARG A 27 16.40 -15.25 -4.74
CA ARG A 27 17.26 -15.78 -5.82
C ARG A 27 16.94 -15.15 -7.17
N LEU A 28 15.65 -14.97 -7.47
CA LEU A 28 15.19 -14.29 -8.67
C LEU A 28 15.74 -12.86 -8.73
N CYS A 29 15.65 -12.10 -7.64
CA CYS A 29 16.18 -10.73 -7.56
C CYS A 29 17.71 -10.69 -7.63
N ALA A 30 18.41 -11.69 -7.09
CA ALA A 30 19.87 -11.78 -7.18
C ALA A 30 20.35 -12.05 -8.61
N GLU A 31 19.59 -12.81 -9.40
CA GLU A 31 19.91 -13.10 -10.81
C GLU A 31 19.42 -11.97 -11.74
N PHE A 32 18.24 -11.43 -11.48
CA PHE A 32 17.57 -10.40 -12.27
C PHE A 32 17.09 -9.25 -11.37
N PRO A 33 17.95 -8.26 -11.08
CA PRO A 33 17.63 -7.12 -10.22
C PRO A 33 16.76 -6.09 -10.98
N THR A 34 15.52 -6.45 -11.26
CA THR A 34 14.53 -5.58 -11.89
C THR A 34 13.54 -5.03 -10.84
N GLU A 35 13.00 -3.84 -11.08
CA GLU A 35 12.03 -3.22 -10.16
C GLU A 35 10.76 -4.06 -10.02
N THR A 36 10.30 -4.72 -11.09
CA THR A 36 9.18 -5.66 -11.06
C THR A 36 9.43 -6.85 -10.13
N ASN A 37 10.63 -7.43 -10.15
CA ASN A 37 10.98 -8.54 -9.26
C ASN A 37 11.11 -8.06 -7.81
N MET A 38 11.63 -6.84 -7.59
CA MET A 38 11.67 -6.22 -6.26
C MET A 38 10.26 -5.95 -5.70
N GLN A 39 9.30 -5.54 -6.53
CA GLN A 39 7.90 -5.41 -6.14
C GLN A 39 7.31 -6.76 -5.71
N LEU A 40 7.61 -7.83 -6.44
CA LEU A 40 7.17 -9.18 -6.11
C LEU A 40 7.76 -9.66 -4.77
N LEU A 41 9.05 -9.40 -4.53
CA LEU A 41 9.71 -9.71 -3.27
C LEU A 41 9.12 -8.91 -2.10
N ALA A 42 8.87 -7.61 -2.30
CA ALA A 42 8.22 -6.76 -1.30
C ALA A 42 6.81 -7.28 -0.96
N GLY A 43 6.04 -7.70 -1.95
CA GLY A 43 4.75 -8.36 -1.74
C GLY A 43 4.89 -9.62 -0.87
N CYS A 44 5.88 -10.48 -1.16
CA CYS A 44 6.17 -11.67 -0.34
C CYS A 44 6.48 -11.30 1.12
N TYR A 45 7.29 -10.26 1.35
CA TYR A 45 7.60 -9.79 2.70
C TYR A 45 6.39 -9.25 3.44
N LEU A 46 5.53 -8.48 2.77
CA LEU A 46 4.31 -7.92 3.37
C LEU A 46 3.32 -9.03 3.76
N HIS A 47 3.18 -10.07 2.95
CA HIS A 47 2.37 -11.25 3.30
C HIS A 47 2.94 -12.01 4.51
N ASN A 48 4.26 -12.00 4.69
CA ASN A 48 4.95 -12.61 5.83
C ASN A 48 5.12 -11.66 7.03
N GLN A 49 4.42 -10.51 7.06
CA GLN A 49 4.50 -9.49 8.14
C GLN A 49 5.89 -8.89 8.36
N GLN A 50 6.78 -8.94 7.35
CA GLN A 50 8.13 -8.39 7.40
C GLN A 50 8.19 -7.00 6.74
N ALA A 51 7.37 -6.06 7.26
CA ALA A 51 7.25 -4.70 6.71
C ALA A 51 8.61 -3.97 6.62
N TYR A 52 9.48 -4.16 7.60
CA TYR A 52 10.82 -3.54 7.64
C TYR A 52 11.70 -3.93 6.44
N ALA A 53 11.64 -5.19 6.01
CA ALA A 53 12.42 -5.64 4.86
C ALA A 53 11.88 -5.04 3.55
N ALA A 54 10.55 -5.01 3.40
CA ALA A 54 9.89 -4.38 2.26
C ALA A 54 10.19 -2.86 2.19
N TYR A 55 10.23 -2.18 3.34
CA TYR A 55 10.55 -0.76 3.44
C TYR A 55 11.94 -0.46 2.85
N HIS A 56 12.98 -1.16 3.30
CA HIS A 56 14.35 -0.91 2.82
C HIS A 56 14.56 -1.32 1.37
N LEU A 57 13.85 -2.34 0.91
CA LEU A 57 13.91 -2.80 -0.47
C LEU A 57 13.32 -1.78 -1.45
N LEU A 58 12.19 -1.16 -1.08
CA LEU A 58 11.46 -0.23 -1.96
C LEU A 58 11.85 1.23 -1.78
N LYS A 59 12.73 1.55 -0.82
CA LYS A 59 13.17 2.92 -0.56
C LYS A 59 13.90 3.50 -1.78
N GLY A 60 13.35 4.56 -2.37
CA GLY A 60 13.92 5.24 -3.54
C GLY A 60 13.44 4.71 -4.89
N THR A 61 12.44 3.83 -4.91
CA THR A 61 11.80 3.36 -6.14
C THR A 61 10.89 4.43 -6.77
N SER A 62 10.70 4.37 -8.09
CA SER A 62 9.96 5.40 -8.84
C SER A 62 8.61 4.91 -9.36
N MET A 63 8.44 3.60 -9.61
CA MET A 63 7.19 3.07 -10.15
C MET A 63 6.01 3.25 -9.19
N ALA A 64 4.83 3.49 -9.74
CA ALA A 64 3.60 3.66 -8.97
C ALA A 64 3.34 2.46 -8.03
N GLN A 65 3.46 1.23 -8.55
CA GLN A 65 3.23 0.02 -7.75
C GLN A 65 4.23 -0.11 -6.59
N SER A 66 5.51 0.19 -6.83
CA SER A 66 6.54 0.21 -5.79
C SER A 66 6.22 1.23 -4.71
N ARG A 67 5.79 2.44 -5.10
CA ARG A 67 5.37 3.51 -4.16
C ARG A 67 4.19 3.09 -3.29
N TYR A 68 3.20 2.40 -3.87
CA TYR A 68 2.07 1.87 -3.10
C TYR A 68 2.52 0.83 -2.08
N LEU A 69 3.33 -0.16 -2.48
CA LEU A 69 3.84 -1.19 -1.57
C LEU A 69 4.75 -0.60 -0.48
N PHE A 70 5.55 0.42 -0.82
CA PHE A 70 6.35 1.17 0.14
C PHE A 70 5.45 1.88 1.16
N ALA A 71 4.43 2.61 0.71
CA ALA A 71 3.46 3.26 1.60
C ALA A 71 2.74 2.27 2.52
N LEU A 72 2.38 1.08 2.00
CA LEU A 72 1.77 0.02 2.78
C LEU A 72 2.73 -0.52 3.86
N SER A 73 4.02 -0.66 3.54
CA SER A 73 5.05 -1.03 4.52
C SER A 73 5.22 0.03 5.61
N CYS A 74 5.23 1.32 5.25
CA CYS A 74 5.29 2.43 6.19
C CYS A 74 4.07 2.44 7.11
N PHE A 75 2.87 2.21 6.55
CA PHE A 75 1.63 2.13 7.32
C PHE A 75 1.66 0.98 8.35
N GLN A 76 2.16 -0.20 7.97
CA GLN A 76 2.34 -1.32 8.91
C GLN A 76 3.36 -1.03 10.03
N MET A 77 4.31 -0.11 9.77
CA MET A 77 5.32 0.33 10.73
C MET A 77 4.90 1.58 11.52
N ASP A 78 3.67 2.07 11.36
CA ASP A 78 3.16 3.30 11.96
C ASP A 78 3.90 4.59 11.53
N LEU A 79 4.60 4.55 10.39
CA LEU A 79 5.29 5.68 9.76
C LEU A 79 4.32 6.45 8.83
N LEU A 80 3.29 7.04 9.42
CA LEU A 80 2.17 7.65 8.68
C LEU A 80 2.59 8.83 7.78
N THR A 81 3.54 9.65 8.23
CA THR A 81 4.04 10.80 7.45
C THR A 81 4.81 10.33 6.22
N GLU A 82 5.67 9.32 6.35
CA GLU A 82 6.38 8.73 5.22
C GLU A 82 5.41 8.06 4.25
N ALA A 83 4.39 7.37 4.76
CA ALA A 83 3.35 6.74 3.95
C ALA A 83 2.56 7.79 3.12
N GLU A 84 2.19 8.92 3.72
CA GLU A 84 1.53 10.03 3.02
C GLU A 84 2.41 10.56 1.89
N THR A 85 3.68 10.86 2.18
CA THR A 85 4.60 11.43 1.18
C THR A 85 4.88 10.47 0.01
N ALA A 86 4.83 9.16 0.25
CA ALA A 86 5.00 8.14 -0.78
C ALA A 86 3.81 8.08 -1.74
N LEU A 87 2.59 8.25 -1.23
CA LEU A 87 1.36 8.21 -2.03
C LEU A 87 1.07 9.56 -2.69
N CYS A 88 1.29 10.66 -1.97
CA CYS A 88 1.07 12.02 -2.42
C CYS A 88 2.33 12.87 -2.12
N PRO A 89 3.33 12.85 -3.02
CA PRO A 89 4.51 13.68 -2.84
C PRO A 89 4.10 15.16 -2.91
N PRO A 90 4.56 16.01 -1.97
CA PRO A 90 4.17 17.43 -1.92
C PRO A 90 4.60 18.22 -3.16
N ASN A 91 5.56 17.70 -3.92
CA ASN A 91 6.06 18.31 -5.15
C ASN A 91 5.16 18.05 -6.36
N GLU A 92 4.28 17.04 -6.32
CA GLU A 92 3.40 16.67 -7.44
C GLU A 92 1.98 16.38 -6.94
N PRO A 93 1.20 17.41 -6.59
CA PRO A 93 -0.18 17.23 -6.10
C PRO A 93 -1.15 16.67 -7.16
N THR A 94 -0.72 16.65 -8.44
CA THR A 94 -1.44 16.04 -9.57
C THR A 94 -0.98 14.62 -9.88
N ALA A 95 0.00 14.08 -9.14
CA ALA A 95 0.41 12.70 -9.34
C ALA A 95 -0.77 11.78 -9.01
N GLU A 96 -1.12 10.90 -9.95
CA GLU A 96 -2.14 9.89 -9.73
C GLU A 96 -1.75 9.02 -8.53
N VAL A 97 -2.70 8.83 -7.61
CA VAL A 97 -2.51 7.99 -6.44
C VAL A 97 -2.24 6.56 -6.93
N PRO A 98 -1.13 5.94 -6.51
CA PRO A 98 -0.76 4.65 -7.03
C PRO A 98 -1.77 3.58 -6.61
N ASN A 99 -2.03 2.62 -7.51
CA ASN A 99 -2.96 1.51 -7.30
C ASN A 99 -4.46 1.92 -7.20
N GLY A 100 -4.82 3.12 -7.68
CA GLY A 100 -6.22 3.53 -7.87
C GLY A 100 -7.04 3.55 -6.57
N ALA A 101 -8.14 2.78 -6.54
CA ALA A 101 -9.05 2.73 -5.40
C ALA A 101 -8.34 2.30 -4.10
N ALA A 102 -7.46 1.30 -4.16
CA ALA A 102 -6.73 0.80 -3.00
C ALA A 102 -5.73 1.82 -2.45
N GLY A 103 -5.14 2.65 -3.32
CA GLY A 103 -4.27 3.75 -2.91
C GLY A 103 -5.04 4.87 -2.21
N HIS A 104 -6.20 5.25 -2.75
CA HIS A 104 -7.08 6.23 -2.11
C HIS A 104 -7.61 5.74 -0.77
N TYR A 105 -7.93 4.44 -0.65
CA TYR A 105 -8.30 3.83 0.62
C TYR A 105 -7.16 3.92 1.65
N LEU A 106 -5.92 3.61 1.26
CA LEU A 106 -4.77 3.73 2.16
C LEU A 106 -4.51 5.18 2.61
N LEU A 107 -4.65 6.17 1.71
CA LEU A 107 -4.61 7.59 2.06
C LEU A 107 -5.72 7.98 3.04
N GLY A 108 -6.93 7.47 2.80
CA GLY A 108 -8.07 7.68 3.70
C GLY A 108 -7.78 7.17 5.12
N LEU A 109 -7.18 5.99 5.23
CA LEU A 109 -6.73 5.44 6.51
C LEU A 109 -5.66 6.32 7.16
N ILE A 110 -4.61 6.71 6.44
CA ILE A 110 -3.54 7.59 6.96
C ILE A 110 -4.13 8.91 7.50
N TYR A 111 -5.08 9.50 6.78
CA TYR A 111 -5.76 10.71 7.24
C TYR A 111 -6.67 10.50 8.44
N ARG A 112 -7.27 9.33 8.58
CA ARG A 112 -8.00 8.99 9.81
C ARG A 112 -7.06 8.94 11.01
N TYR A 113 -5.89 8.30 10.88
CA TYR A 113 -4.91 8.18 11.97
C TYR A 113 -4.15 9.49 12.27
N THR A 114 -4.15 10.45 11.35
CA THR A 114 -3.56 11.79 11.56
C THR A 114 -4.60 12.85 11.94
N ASP A 115 -5.80 12.44 12.38
CA ASP A 115 -6.92 13.31 12.76
C ASP A 115 -7.44 14.24 11.65
N ARG A 116 -7.09 13.99 10.39
CA ARG A 116 -7.53 14.73 9.19
C ARG A 116 -8.82 14.14 8.62
N ARG A 117 -9.86 14.09 9.45
CA ARG A 117 -11.14 13.45 9.14
C ARG A 117 -11.79 13.88 7.82
N ASN A 118 -11.84 15.18 7.54
CA ASN A 118 -12.49 15.69 6.32
C ASN A 118 -11.77 15.18 5.05
N SER A 119 -10.44 15.15 5.06
CA SER A 119 -9.64 14.60 3.97
C SER A 119 -9.81 13.09 3.86
N SER A 120 -9.92 12.37 4.98
CA SER A 120 -10.18 10.94 5.01
C SER A 120 -11.50 10.58 4.28
N ILE A 121 -12.59 11.29 4.58
CA ILE A 121 -13.90 11.11 3.94
C ILE A 121 -13.82 11.37 2.42
N GLN A 122 -13.11 12.42 1.99
CA GLN A 122 -12.94 12.73 0.57
C GLN A 122 -12.25 11.58 -0.17
N HIS A 123 -11.18 11.01 0.39
CA HIS A 123 -10.45 9.93 -0.25
C HIS A 123 -11.20 8.59 -0.23
N PHE A 124 -11.97 8.27 0.82
CA PHE A 124 -12.82 7.09 0.79
C PHE A 124 -13.93 7.19 -0.26
N ASN A 125 -14.55 8.37 -0.42
CA ASN A 125 -15.50 8.60 -1.50
C ASN A 125 -14.83 8.44 -2.88
N GLN A 126 -13.62 8.97 -3.06
CA GLN A 126 -12.86 8.79 -4.30
C GLN A 126 -12.53 7.31 -4.56
N ALA A 127 -12.21 6.54 -3.52
CA ALA A 127 -11.97 5.10 -3.63
C ALA A 127 -13.23 4.36 -4.10
N LEU A 128 -14.40 4.70 -3.56
CA LEU A 128 -15.69 4.13 -3.95
C LEU A 128 -16.15 4.55 -5.36
N LEU A 129 -15.76 5.74 -5.82
CA LEU A 129 -16.00 6.17 -7.21
C LEU A 129 -15.20 5.32 -8.21
N LEU A 130 -13.98 4.90 -7.83
CA LEU A 130 -13.12 4.06 -8.66
C LEU A 130 -13.49 2.58 -8.57
N ASP A 131 -13.81 2.10 -7.36
CA ASP A 131 -14.25 0.74 -7.11
C ASP A 131 -15.49 0.74 -6.18
N PRO A 132 -16.70 0.69 -6.77
CA PRO A 132 -17.94 0.63 -6.01
C PRO A 132 -18.09 -0.62 -5.13
N LEU A 133 -17.27 -1.66 -5.33
CA LEU A 133 -17.30 -2.91 -4.56
C LEU A 133 -16.32 -2.91 -3.38
N LEU A 134 -15.59 -1.81 -3.15
CA LEU A 134 -14.64 -1.68 -2.05
C LEU A 134 -15.37 -1.47 -0.71
N TRP A 135 -15.93 -2.56 -0.17
CA TRP A 135 -16.65 -2.56 1.10
C TRP A 135 -15.87 -1.93 2.25
N ALA A 136 -14.56 -2.18 2.32
CA ALA A 136 -13.70 -1.65 3.39
C ALA A 136 -13.73 -0.11 3.45
N ALA A 137 -13.78 0.58 2.30
CA ALA A 137 -13.89 2.04 2.26
C ALA A 137 -15.26 2.54 2.73
N TYR A 138 -16.32 1.78 2.43
CA TYR A 138 -17.68 2.11 2.87
C TYR A 138 -17.85 1.93 4.39
N GLU A 139 -17.35 0.82 4.94
CA GLU A 139 -17.35 0.56 6.39
C GLU A 139 -16.66 1.70 7.17
N GLU A 140 -15.49 2.13 6.68
CA GLU A 140 -14.73 3.25 7.23
C GLU A 140 -15.51 4.57 7.19
N LEU A 141 -16.23 4.86 6.11
CA LEU A 141 -17.10 6.04 6.03
C LEU A 141 -18.22 6.00 7.07
N CYS A 142 -18.88 4.85 7.25
CA CYS A 142 -19.93 4.71 8.24
C CYS A 142 -19.42 4.94 9.67
N ILE A 143 -18.23 4.43 9.99
CA ILE A 143 -17.59 4.62 11.30
C ILE A 143 -17.31 6.11 11.53
N LEU A 144 -16.78 6.81 10.51
CA LEU A 144 -16.52 8.23 10.60
C LEU A 144 -17.84 8.98 10.83
N GLU A 145 -18.83 8.84 9.96
CA GLU A 145 -20.11 9.56 10.05
C GLU A 145 -20.87 9.33 11.37
N CYS A 146 -20.73 8.15 11.97
CA CYS A 146 -21.37 7.82 13.25
C CYS A 146 -20.81 8.64 14.44
N VAL A 147 -19.54 9.07 14.38
CA VAL A 147 -18.95 9.93 15.40
C VAL A 147 -19.18 11.39 14.99
N PRO A 148 -20.13 12.14 15.59
CA PRO A 148 -20.30 13.55 15.24
C PRO A 148 -19.04 14.34 15.60
N ASN A 149 -18.71 15.36 14.78
CA ASN A 149 -17.58 16.26 15.06
C ASN A 149 -17.71 16.78 16.51
N PRO A 150 -16.63 16.77 17.31
CA PRO A 150 -16.66 17.47 18.58
C PRO A 150 -17.02 18.92 18.28
N VAL A 151 -18.17 19.36 18.82
CA VAL A 151 -18.70 20.70 18.63
C VAL A 151 -17.59 21.67 19.07
N GLU A 152 -17.02 22.42 18.12
CA GLU A 152 -16.08 23.49 18.45
C GLU A 152 -16.80 24.44 19.41
N PRO A 153 -16.26 24.73 20.61
CA PRO A 153 -16.85 25.70 21.50
C PRO A 153 -16.72 27.09 20.84
N SER A 154 -17.87 27.67 20.52
CA SER A 154 -18.06 29.05 20.03
C SER A 154 -17.55 30.10 21.00
#